data_AF-A0A3A8J2M8-F1
#
_entry.id   AF-A0A3A8J2M8-F1
#
_cell.length_a   1.000
_cell.length_b   1.000
_cell.length_c   1.000
_cell.angle_alpha   90.00
_cell.angle_beta   90.00
_cell.angle_gamma   90.00
#
_symmetry.space_group_name_H-M   'P 1'
#
loop_
_entity.id
_entity.type
_entity.pdbx_description
1 polymer ?
#
loop_
_entity_poly.entity_id
_entity_poly.type
_entity_poly.pdbx_seq_one_letter_code
_entity_poly.pdbx_strand_id
1 'polypeptide(L)'
;MAREQAVKARKERNAALVEAMLLAAMADGSVSQREMQTLLARVLERPEFEGTQSGELNLLVETSAVRLAEARNLEEVLSSLRRRLPDHKNRMLAFGLAAAVALADQRATRSELGLLKTFQAALGISEDEVAQIIDVIEQGGSLSEALGEPLERLFAEVMVLVLAADGQLKEAEARAMVESFAADPLFQNVSPERAQGFVSESVAALATDGLPQRLHVLAHGLATHSQRVKAYQLATKIAHASGRTSTAEQRILDLLQATFGLADDEVARLDQQG
;
A
#
# COMPACT_ATOMS: atom_id res chain seq x y z
N MET A 1 2.32 4.60 -20.39
CA MET A 1 2.57 5.76 -19.51
C MET A 1 1.89 5.64 -18.15
N ALA A 2 0.58 5.89 -17.97
CA ALA A 2 -0.06 5.86 -16.64
C ALA A 2 0.07 4.50 -15.91
N ARG A 3 -0.21 3.40 -16.62
CA ARG A 3 -0.03 2.02 -16.12
C ARG A 3 1.40 1.77 -15.61
N GLU A 4 2.39 2.08 -16.45
CA GLU A 4 3.80 1.83 -16.14
C GLU A 4 4.27 2.66 -14.94
N GLN A 5 3.82 3.91 -14.83
CA GLN A 5 4.13 4.79 -13.71
C GLN A 5 3.56 4.25 -12.39
N ALA A 6 2.31 3.79 -12.39
CA ALA A 6 1.68 3.21 -11.19
C ALA A 6 2.33 1.89 -10.76
N VAL A 7 2.63 1.01 -11.72
CA VAL A 7 3.37 -0.24 -11.47
C VAL A 7 4.76 0.06 -10.91
N LYS A 8 5.48 1.00 -11.52
CA LYS A 8 6.81 1.42 -11.06
C LYS A 8 6.75 1.99 -9.65
N ALA A 9 5.77 2.85 -9.36
CA ALA A 9 5.55 3.43 -8.05
C ALA A 9 5.34 2.36 -6.97
N ARG A 10 4.46 1.38 -7.21
CA ARG A 10 4.25 0.24 -6.30
C ARG A 10 5.55 -0.54 -6.05
N LYS A 11 6.32 -0.82 -7.11
CA LYS A 11 7.59 -1.54 -7.00
C LYS A 11 8.64 -0.75 -6.21
N GLU A 12 8.75 0.54 -6.46
CA GLU A 12 9.69 1.43 -5.74
C GLU A 12 9.31 1.58 -4.26
N ARG A 13 8.01 1.68 -3.95
CA ARG A 13 7.47 1.64 -2.60
C ARG A 13 7.86 0.34 -1.90
N ASN A 14 7.55 -0.82 -2.49
CA ASN A 14 7.87 -2.12 -1.90
C ASN A 14 9.38 -2.29 -1.69
N ALA A 15 10.21 -1.86 -2.65
CA ALA A 15 11.66 -1.88 -2.51
C ALA A 15 12.11 -1.05 -1.30
N ALA A 16 11.55 0.15 -1.12
CA ALA A 16 11.86 1.02 0.01
C ALA A 16 11.44 0.42 1.36
N LEU A 17 10.27 -0.23 1.43
CA LEU A 17 9.84 -0.95 2.64
C LEU A 17 10.80 -2.10 3.00
N VAL A 18 11.20 -2.90 2.01
CA VAL A 18 12.18 -4.00 2.21
C VAL A 18 13.55 -3.46 2.61
N GLU A 19 14.03 -2.38 2.00
CA GLU A 19 15.30 -1.75 2.36
C GLU A 19 15.29 -1.22 3.80
N ALA A 20 14.18 -0.65 4.26
CA ALA A 20 14.02 -0.24 5.66
C ALA A 20 14.17 -1.43 6.63
N MET A 21 13.56 -2.58 6.30
CA MET A 21 13.68 -3.81 7.08
C MET A 21 15.11 -4.38 7.07
N LEU A 22 15.76 -4.40 5.91
CA LEU A 22 17.13 -4.88 5.76
C LEU A 22 18.13 -4.04 6.55
N LEU A 23 18.00 -2.71 6.49
CA LEU A 23 18.83 -1.79 7.27
C LEU A 23 18.70 -2.04 8.77
N ALA A 24 17.48 -2.26 9.26
CA ALA A 24 17.24 -2.59 10.67
C ALA A 24 17.93 -3.90 11.06
N ALA A 25 17.83 -4.93 10.22
CA ALA A 25 18.51 -6.20 10.46
C ALA A 25 20.04 -6.08 10.41
N MET A 26 20.57 -5.10 9.66
CA MET A 26 22.01 -4.86 9.49
C MET A 26 22.60 -3.86 10.51
N ALA A 27 21.85 -3.44 11.53
CA ALA A 27 22.27 -2.42 12.50
C ALA A 27 23.61 -2.73 13.18
N ASP A 28 23.94 -4.01 13.36
CA ASP A 28 25.17 -4.46 14.01
C ASP A 28 26.34 -4.68 13.02
N GLY A 29 26.17 -4.31 11.74
CA GLY A 29 27.23 -4.22 10.74
C GLY A 29 27.50 -5.49 9.93
N SER A 30 26.82 -6.60 10.23
CA SER A 30 26.83 -7.81 9.40
C SER A 30 25.58 -8.65 9.62
N VAL A 31 25.05 -9.27 8.56
CA VAL A 31 23.95 -10.23 8.64
C VAL A 31 24.45 -11.56 8.09
N SER A 32 24.37 -12.62 8.88
CA SER A 32 24.68 -13.97 8.42
C SER A 32 23.63 -14.46 7.42
N GLN A 33 23.95 -15.45 6.58
CA GLN A 33 22.97 -16.04 5.66
C GLN A 33 21.73 -16.58 6.38
N ARG A 34 21.87 -17.08 7.62
CA ARG A 34 20.77 -17.61 8.42
C ARG A 34 19.85 -16.50 8.93
N GLU A 35 20.41 -15.38 9.36
CA GLU A 35 19.64 -14.19 9.75
C GLU A 35 18.95 -13.57 8.55
N MET A 36 19.61 -13.54 7.37
CA MET A 36 18.97 -13.09 6.12
C MET A 36 17.80 -13.99 5.73
N GLN A 37 17.93 -15.32 5.84
CA GLN A 37 16.82 -16.25 5.58
C GLN A 37 15.65 -16.07 6.56
N THR A 38 15.96 -15.81 7.83
CA THR A 38 14.94 -15.58 8.87
C THR A 38 14.23 -14.25 8.63
N LEU A 39 14.97 -13.20 8.24
CA LEU A 39 14.41 -11.91 7.83
C LEU A 39 13.52 -12.08 6.60
N LEU A 40 13.97 -12.82 5.58
CA LEU A 40 13.21 -13.12 4.37
C LEU A 40 11.88 -13.81 4.70
N ALA A 41 11.90 -14.83 5.57
CA ALA A 41 10.68 -15.49 6.03
C ALA A 41 9.74 -14.51 6.74
N ARG A 42 10.28 -13.67 7.63
CA ARG A 42 9.50 -12.64 8.33
C ARG A 42 8.94 -11.57 7.38
N VAL A 43 9.64 -11.21 6.31
CA VAL A 43 9.15 -10.29 5.26
C VAL A 43 8.01 -10.95 4.47
N LEU A 44 8.17 -12.24 4.12
CA LEU A 44 7.16 -13.02 3.39
C LEU A 44 5.84 -13.16 4.14
N GLU A 45 5.88 -13.22 5.47
CA GLU A 45 4.72 -13.37 6.33
C GLU A 45 3.96 -12.06 6.60
N ARG A 46 4.46 -10.91 6.12
CA ARG A 46 3.82 -9.61 6.36
C ARG A 46 2.65 -9.36 5.40
N PRO A 47 1.50 -8.87 5.89
CA PRO A 47 0.33 -8.53 5.06
C PRO A 47 0.63 -7.58 3.90
N GLU A 48 1.63 -6.70 4.06
CA GLU A 48 2.06 -5.73 3.05
C GLU A 48 2.66 -6.40 1.80
N PHE A 49 3.22 -7.60 1.94
CA PHE A 49 3.86 -8.36 0.85
C PHE A 49 3.05 -9.58 0.39
N GLU A 50 1.92 -9.87 1.02
CA GLU A 50 0.95 -10.85 0.53
C GLU A 50 0.63 -10.63 -0.96
N GLY A 51 0.31 -11.71 -1.68
CA GLY A 51 0.03 -11.67 -3.12
C GLY A 51 1.23 -11.33 -4.01
N THR A 52 2.41 -11.02 -3.46
CA THR A 52 3.65 -10.93 -4.24
C THR A 52 4.20 -12.34 -4.46
N GLN A 53 4.49 -12.70 -5.72
CA GLN A 53 5.07 -14.01 -6.01
C GLN A 53 6.42 -14.16 -5.29
N SER A 54 6.68 -15.32 -4.68
CA SER A 54 7.91 -15.54 -3.89
C SER A 54 9.19 -15.28 -4.71
N GLY A 55 9.17 -15.56 -6.01
CA GLY A 55 10.28 -15.23 -6.92
C GLY A 55 10.48 -13.73 -7.13
N GLU A 56 9.39 -12.95 -7.23
CA GLU A 56 9.47 -11.48 -7.33
C GLU A 56 9.96 -10.87 -6.02
N LEU A 57 9.52 -11.40 -4.87
CA LEU A 57 9.95 -10.90 -3.57
C LEU A 57 11.42 -11.23 -3.27
N ASN A 58 11.88 -12.44 -3.60
CA ASN A 58 13.30 -12.80 -3.47
C ASN A 58 14.19 -11.87 -4.30
N LEU A 59 13.82 -11.65 -5.57
CA LEU A 59 14.53 -10.72 -6.44
C LEU A 59 14.51 -9.29 -5.88
N LEU A 60 13.38 -8.86 -5.31
CA LEU A 60 13.27 -7.55 -4.67
C LEU A 60 14.25 -7.42 -3.50
N VAL A 61 14.32 -8.43 -2.63
CA VAL A 61 15.22 -8.43 -1.47
C VAL A 61 16.68 -8.46 -1.89
N GLU A 62 17.05 -9.30 -2.86
CA GLU A 62 18.40 -9.36 -3.41
C GLU A 62 18.82 -8.01 -4.01
N THR A 63 17.96 -7.40 -4.82
CA THR A 63 18.21 -6.10 -5.44
C THR A 63 18.35 -4.99 -4.39
N SER A 64 17.50 -5.02 -3.36
CA SER A 64 17.56 -4.11 -2.22
C SER A 64 18.86 -4.28 -1.42
N ALA A 65 19.28 -5.51 -1.14
CA ALA A 65 20.53 -5.79 -0.43
C ALA A 65 21.76 -5.29 -1.21
N VAL A 66 21.80 -5.51 -2.53
CA VAL A 66 22.87 -4.97 -3.39
C VAL A 66 22.90 -3.45 -3.34
N ARG A 67 21.74 -2.79 -3.48
CA ARG A 67 21.66 -1.32 -3.39
C ARG A 67 22.16 -0.78 -2.05
N LEU A 68 21.83 -1.45 -0.95
CA LEU A 68 22.30 -1.07 0.38
C LEU A 68 23.82 -1.25 0.52
N ALA A 69 24.39 -2.31 -0.05
CA ALA A 69 25.82 -2.55 -0.05
C ALA A 69 26.62 -1.55 -0.91
N GLU A 70 26.00 -1.03 -1.98
CA GLU A 70 26.58 -0.01 -2.86
C GLU A 70 26.46 1.42 -2.32
N ALA A 71 25.59 1.66 -1.33
CA ALA A 71 25.38 2.98 -0.77
C ALA A 71 26.61 3.46 0.01
N ARG A 72 26.96 4.74 -0.13
CA ARG A 72 28.17 5.29 0.48
C ARG A 72 28.05 5.46 1.98
N ASN A 73 26.85 5.79 2.44
CA ASN A 73 26.54 6.03 3.84
C ASN A 73 25.03 5.90 4.10
N LEU A 74 24.67 5.82 5.38
CA LEU A 74 23.29 5.70 5.83
C LEU A 74 22.42 6.91 5.43
N GLU A 75 22.99 8.12 5.38
CA GLU A 75 22.25 9.34 5.02
C GLU A 75 21.73 9.29 3.58
N GLU A 76 22.55 8.81 2.64
CA GLU A 76 22.17 8.61 1.23
C GLU A 76 20.99 7.64 1.12
N VAL A 77 21.04 6.54 1.88
CA VAL A 77 19.98 5.53 1.89
C VAL A 77 18.68 6.12 2.45
N LEU A 78 18.73 6.79 3.59
CA LEU A 78 17.56 7.40 4.23
C LEU A 78 16.94 8.52 3.37
N SER A 79 17.75 9.32 2.69
CA SER A 79 17.29 10.32 1.73
C SER A 79 16.58 9.66 0.53
N SER A 80 17.16 8.57 0.00
CA SER A 80 16.56 7.77 -1.07
C SER A 80 15.23 7.13 -0.64
N LEU A 81 15.13 6.62 0.59
CA LEU A 81 13.90 6.10 1.17
C LEU A 81 12.83 7.18 1.25
N ARG A 82 13.15 8.35 1.82
CA ARG A 82 12.20 9.47 1.94
C ARG A 82 11.66 9.94 0.60
N ARG A 83 12.48 9.94 -0.46
CA ARG A 83 12.03 10.31 -1.81
C ARG A 83 11.08 9.28 -2.43
N ARG A 84 11.32 7.98 -2.19
CA ARG A 84 10.48 6.88 -2.70
C ARG A 84 9.25 6.60 -1.83
N LEU A 85 9.21 7.18 -0.62
CA LEU A 85 8.09 7.15 0.31
C LEU A 85 7.60 8.59 0.54
N PRO A 86 7.05 9.25 -0.51
CA PRO A 86 6.65 10.64 -0.43
C PRO A 86 5.52 10.85 0.60
N ASP A 87 4.67 9.83 0.80
CA ASP A 87 3.60 9.87 1.78
C ASP A 87 4.13 9.64 3.19
N HIS A 88 3.69 10.48 4.12
CA HIS A 88 4.11 10.37 5.52
C HIS A 88 3.78 8.99 6.12
N LYS A 89 2.62 8.43 5.76
CA LYS A 89 2.19 7.10 6.20
C LYS A 89 3.09 5.98 5.71
N ASN A 90 3.53 6.06 4.46
CA ASN A 90 4.49 5.10 3.92
C ASN A 90 5.85 5.20 4.63
N ARG A 91 6.22 6.39 5.13
CA ARG A 91 7.38 6.55 6.01
C ARG A 91 7.16 5.95 7.39
N MET A 92 5.99 6.16 8.00
CA MET A 92 5.61 5.52 9.25
C MET A 92 5.58 3.99 9.13
N LEU A 93 5.04 3.46 8.03
CA LEU A 93 5.02 2.03 7.74
C LEU A 93 6.44 1.48 7.59
N ALA A 94 7.32 2.17 6.84
CA ALA A 94 8.72 1.77 6.72
C ALA A 94 9.43 1.75 8.08
N PHE A 95 9.19 2.76 8.93
CA PHE A 95 9.70 2.79 10.29
C PHE A 95 9.14 1.65 11.15
N GLY A 96 7.83 1.40 11.11
CA GLY A 96 7.20 0.32 11.86
C GLY A 96 7.70 -1.06 11.43
N LEU A 97 7.90 -1.29 10.14
CA LEU A 97 8.49 -2.53 9.64
C LEU A 97 9.95 -2.70 10.09
N ALA A 98 10.74 -1.62 10.06
CA ALA A 98 12.10 -1.61 10.60
C ALA A 98 12.12 -1.89 12.11
N ALA A 99 11.25 -1.24 12.88
CA ALA A 99 11.11 -1.46 14.32
C ALA A 99 10.67 -2.89 14.64
N ALA A 100 9.73 -3.45 13.88
CA ALA A 100 9.26 -4.81 14.07
C ALA A 100 10.34 -5.87 13.78
N VAL A 101 11.33 -5.54 12.94
CA VAL A 101 12.52 -6.37 12.71
C VAL A 101 13.49 -6.24 13.89
N ALA A 102 13.84 -5.02 14.26
CA ALA A 102 14.78 -4.74 15.36
C ALA A 102 14.28 -5.22 16.73
N LEU A 103 12.96 -5.26 16.95
CA LEU A 103 12.35 -5.67 18.21
C LEU A 103 11.93 -7.14 18.24
N ALA A 104 12.17 -7.90 17.17
CA ALA A 104 11.61 -9.23 17.01
C ALA A 104 12.09 -10.24 18.07
N ASP A 105 13.30 -10.07 18.60
CA ASP A 105 13.85 -10.93 19.65
C ASP A 105 13.59 -10.36 21.07
N GLN A 106 12.63 -9.43 21.19
CA GLN A 106 12.17 -8.77 22.42
C GLN A 106 13.26 -8.00 23.19
N ARG A 107 14.44 -7.81 22.60
CA ARG A 107 15.56 -7.07 23.17
C ARG A 107 16.34 -6.34 22.09
N ALA A 108 15.97 -5.09 21.80
CA ALA A 108 16.78 -4.26 20.92
C ALA A 108 18.11 -3.86 21.59
N THR A 109 19.21 -4.00 20.87
CA THR A 109 20.52 -3.52 21.28
C THR A 109 20.57 -1.99 21.26
N ARG A 110 21.58 -1.40 21.90
CA ARG A 110 21.81 0.06 21.82
C ARG A 110 22.06 0.53 20.37
N SER A 111 22.65 -0.34 19.53
CA SER A 111 22.90 -0.03 18.12
C SER A 111 21.59 0.04 17.35
N GLU A 112 20.72 -0.95 17.52
CA GLU A 112 19.39 -1.00 16.90
C GLU A 112 18.50 0.18 17.32
N LEU A 113 18.46 0.50 18.62
CA LEU A 113 17.73 1.67 19.11
C LEU A 113 18.32 2.98 18.57
N GLY A 114 19.64 3.07 18.44
CA GLY A 114 20.33 4.21 17.83
C GLY A 114 19.94 4.38 16.37
N LEU A 115 19.92 3.28 15.60
CA LEU A 115 19.49 3.26 14.21
C LEU A 115 18.02 3.67 14.05
N LEU A 116 17.11 3.16 14.89
CA LEU A 116 15.71 3.54 14.87
C LEU A 116 15.52 5.03 15.13
N LYS A 117 16.28 5.64 16.06
CA LYS A 117 16.27 7.10 16.25
C LYS A 117 16.74 7.85 15.00
N THR A 118 17.75 7.35 14.30
CA THR A 118 18.18 7.93 13.02
C THR A 118 17.10 7.82 11.95
N PHE A 119 16.42 6.68 11.86
CA PHE A 119 15.28 6.46 10.97
C PHE A 119 14.15 7.45 11.24
N GLN A 120 13.72 7.55 12.51
CA GLN A 120 12.68 8.47 12.96
C GLN A 120 12.99 9.90 12.48
N ALA A 121 14.19 10.40 12.77
CA ALA A 121 14.60 11.75 12.40
C ALA A 121 14.63 11.96 10.87
N ALA A 122 15.21 11.02 10.12
CA ALA A 122 15.36 11.17 8.67
C ALA A 122 14.01 11.08 7.92
N LEU A 123 13.11 10.23 8.41
CA LEU A 123 11.77 10.06 7.87
C LEU A 123 10.78 11.13 8.37
N GLY A 124 11.19 11.94 9.34
CA GLY A 124 10.41 13.04 9.90
C GLY A 124 9.17 12.54 10.66
N ILE A 125 9.36 11.54 11.52
CA ILE A 125 8.32 10.92 12.35
C ILE A 125 8.44 11.49 13.77
N SER A 126 7.32 11.93 14.33
CA SER A 126 7.25 12.49 15.68
C SER A 126 7.38 11.41 16.77
N GLU A 127 7.67 11.81 18.00
CA GLU A 127 7.78 10.86 19.12
C GLU A 127 6.43 10.19 19.44
N ASP A 128 5.32 10.93 19.35
CA ASP A 128 3.97 10.39 19.57
C ASP A 128 3.62 9.32 18.53
N GLU A 129 3.98 9.55 17.27
CA GLU A 129 3.80 8.60 16.18
C GLU A 129 4.65 7.34 16.37
N VAL A 130 5.88 7.48 16.87
CA VAL A 130 6.71 6.33 17.24
C VAL A 130 6.06 5.53 18.35
N ALA A 131 5.58 6.17 19.42
CA ALA A 131 4.92 5.48 20.53
C ALA A 131 3.72 4.67 20.04
N GLN A 132 2.86 5.28 19.20
CA GLN A 132 1.73 4.59 18.58
C GLN A 132 2.15 3.36 17.77
N ILE A 133 3.22 3.46 16.99
CA ILE A 133 3.74 2.34 16.18
C ILE A 133 4.26 1.21 17.07
N ILE A 134 5.00 1.54 18.13
CA ILE A 134 5.53 0.55 19.06
C ILE A 134 4.39 -0.20 19.76
N ASP A 135 3.37 0.51 20.24
CA ASP A 135 2.20 -0.10 20.87
C ASP A 135 1.51 -1.12 19.96
N VAL A 136 1.37 -0.81 18.67
CA VAL A 136 0.79 -1.72 17.66
C VAL A 136 1.65 -2.96 17.49
N ILE A 137 2.98 -2.81 17.42
CA ILE A 137 3.92 -3.93 17.26
C ILE A 137 3.88 -4.85 18.48
N GLU A 138 3.90 -4.29 19.69
CA GLU A 138 3.87 -5.06 20.95
C GLU A 138 2.56 -5.84 21.12
N GLN A 139 1.45 -5.29 20.64
CA GLN A 139 0.15 -5.95 20.63
C GLN A 139 -0.01 -6.96 19.48
N GLY A 140 0.98 -7.07 18.58
CA GLY A 140 0.92 -7.93 17.40
C GLY A 140 -0.12 -7.48 16.36
N GLY A 141 -0.49 -6.20 16.37
CA GLY A 141 -1.47 -5.61 15.46
C GLY A 141 -0.89 -5.34 14.06
N SER A 142 -1.79 -5.04 13.11
CA SER A 142 -1.42 -4.68 11.74
C SER A 142 -0.99 -3.21 11.65
N LEU A 143 0.26 -2.96 11.24
CA LEU A 143 0.80 -1.62 11.05
C LEU A 143 0.08 -0.86 9.94
N SER A 144 -0.24 -1.53 8.83
CA SER A 144 -0.94 -0.91 7.71
C SER A 144 -2.37 -0.48 8.07
N GLU A 145 -3.04 -1.21 8.97
CA GLU A 145 -4.36 -0.83 9.49
C GLU A 145 -4.27 0.35 10.47
N ALA A 146 -3.31 0.30 11.41
CA ALA A 146 -3.15 1.34 12.41
C ALA A 146 -2.69 2.70 11.84
N LEU A 147 -1.97 2.69 10.71
CA LEU A 147 -1.36 3.86 10.09
C LEU A 147 -2.12 4.38 8.85
N GLY A 148 -3.17 3.69 8.42
CA GLY A 148 -3.88 3.94 7.17
C GLY A 148 -4.60 5.29 7.09
N GLU A 149 -4.96 5.72 5.88
CA GLU A 149 -6.12 6.61 5.70
C GLU A 149 -7.40 5.84 6.04
N PRO A 150 -8.56 6.50 6.21
CA PRO A 150 -9.81 5.78 6.14
C PRO A 150 -9.80 5.02 4.81
N LEU A 151 -9.64 3.70 4.86
CA LEU A 151 -9.65 2.82 3.68
C LEU A 151 -10.92 3.04 2.87
N GLU A 152 -11.98 3.45 3.57
CA GLU A 152 -13.25 3.94 3.05
C GLU A 152 -13.07 4.98 1.95
N ARG A 153 -12.16 5.96 2.13
CA ARG A 153 -11.87 7.00 1.13
C ARG A 153 -11.22 6.43 -0.12
N LEU A 154 -10.20 5.58 0.04
CA LEU A 154 -9.48 4.98 -1.09
C LEU A 154 -10.37 4.02 -1.88
N PHE A 155 -11.23 3.26 -1.20
CA PHE A 155 -12.20 2.39 -1.84
C PHE A 155 -13.31 3.18 -2.55
N ALA A 156 -13.79 4.27 -1.95
CA ALA A 156 -14.69 5.21 -2.63
C ALA A 156 -14.05 5.78 -3.90
N GLU A 157 -12.78 6.18 -3.83
CA GLU A 157 -12.05 6.69 -4.98
C GLU A 157 -11.97 5.66 -6.11
N VAL A 158 -11.67 4.40 -5.81
CA VAL A 158 -11.64 3.31 -6.80
C VAL A 158 -12.99 3.14 -7.48
N MET A 159 -14.08 3.13 -6.73
CA MET A 159 -15.44 3.07 -7.30
C MET A 159 -15.74 4.30 -8.18
N VAL A 160 -15.30 5.50 -7.77
CA VAL A 160 -15.46 6.74 -8.54
C VAL A 160 -14.67 6.71 -9.86
N LEU A 161 -13.47 6.15 -9.88
CA LEU A 161 -12.68 6.03 -11.12
C LEU A 161 -13.41 5.22 -12.19
N VAL A 162 -14.15 4.18 -11.79
CA VAL A 162 -14.98 3.38 -12.69
C VAL A 162 -16.21 4.17 -13.14
N LEU A 163 -16.93 4.80 -12.20
CA LEU A 163 -18.11 5.63 -12.54
C LEU A 163 -17.79 6.79 -13.49
N ALA A 164 -16.59 7.37 -13.36
CA ALA A 164 -16.18 8.51 -14.17
C ALA A 164 -15.58 8.09 -15.52
N ALA A 165 -15.47 6.79 -15.82
CA ALA A 165 -14.70 6.28 -16.94
C ALA A 165 -15.22 6.76 -18.31
N ASP A 166 -16.54 6.72 -18.51
CA ASP A 166 -17.20 7.18 -19.74
C ASP A 166 -17.79 8.59 -19.61
N GLY A 167 -17.66 9.21 -18.43
CA GLY A 167 -18.24 10.52 -18.10
C GLY A 167 -19.77 10.52 -18.00
N GLN A 168 -20.41 9.34 -18.00
CA GLN A 168 -21.86 9.18 -17.91
C GLN A 168 -22.21 8.44 -16.63
N LEU A 169 -22.78 9.14 -15.65
CA LEU A 169 -23.27 8.50 -14.44
C LEU A 169 -24.55 7.71 -14.75
N LYS A 170 -24.47 6.38 -14.85
CA LYS A 170 -25.66 5.54 -14.99
C LYS A 170 -26.28 5.29 -13.61
N GLU A 171 -27.62 5.32 -13.55
CA GLU A 171 -28.36 5.16 -12.30
C GLU A 171 -28.06 3.82 -11.59
N ALA A 172 -27.90 2.75 -12.37
CA ALA A 172 -27.56 1.42 -11.85
C ALA A 172 -26.18 1.40 -11.15
N GLU A 173 -25.19 2.09 -11.70
CA GLU A 173 -23.82 2.13 -11.16
C GLU A 173 -23.75 3.01 -9.91
N ALA A 174 -24.45 4.15 -9.91
CA ALA A 174 -24.60 5.01 -8.74
C ALA A 174 -25.31 4.26 -7.58
N ARG A 175 -26.36 3.50 -7.90
CA ARG A 175 -27.06 2.66 -6.94
C ARG A 175 -26.15 1.56 -6.38
N ALA A 176 -25.38 0.88 -7.24
CA ALA A 176 -24.44 -0.14 -6.80
C ALA A 176 -23.35 0.40 -5.86
N MET A 177 -22.91 1.66 -6.05
CA MET A 177 -21.99 2.34 -5.13
C MET A 177 -22.65 2.56 -3.77
N VAL A 178 -23.87 3.10 -3.72
CA VAL A 178 -24.60 3.31 -2.47
C VAL A 178 -24.87 1.99 -1.75
N GLU A 179 -25.28 0.95 -2.46
CA GLU A 179 -25.46 -0.39 -1.91
C GLU A 179 -24.16 -0.98 -1.36
N SER A 180 -23.01 -0.66 -1.98
CA SER A 180 -21.70 -1.08 -1.48
C SER A 180 -21.31 -0.36 -0.19
N PHE A 181 -21.60 0.95 -0.06
CA PHE A 181 -21.43 1.65 1.21
C PHE A 181 -22.34 1.10 2.32
N ALA A 182 -23.56 0.67 1.98
CA ALA A 182 -24.50 0.16 2.97
C ALA A 182 -24.22 -1.29 3.40
N ALA A 183 -23.74 -2.14 2.49
CA ALA A 183 -23.60 -3.58 2.72
C ALA A 183 -22.23 -3.99 3.26
N ASP A 184 -21.20 -3.17 3.05
CA ASP A 184 -19.83 -3.54 3.37
C ASP A 184 -19.45 -3.11 4.81
N PRO A 185 -19.00 -4.03 5.67
CA PRO A 185 -18.67 -3.74 7.08
C PRO A 185 -17.67 -2.60 7.26
N LEU A 186 -16.78 -2.39 6.29
CA LEU A 186 -15.78 -1.32 6.34
C LEU A 186 -16.42 0.08 6.36
N PHE A 187 -17.63 0.24 5.83
CA PHE A 187 -18.35 1.52 5.84
C PHE A 187 -19.41 1.61 6.94
N GLN A 188 -19.53 0.61 7.83
CA GLN A 188 -20.59 0.54 8.84
C GLN A 188 -20.63 1.78 9.75
N ASN A 189 -19.48 2.39 10.02
CA ASN A 189 -19.36 3.58 10.87
C ASN A 189 -19.28 4.90 10.09
N VAL A 190 -19.45 4.85 8.76
CA VAL A 190 -19.40 6.04 7.90
C VAL A 190 -20.80 6.62 7.76
N SER A 191 -20.98 7.89 8.14
CA SER A 191 -22.25 8.58 7.92
C SER A 191 -22.47 8.85 6.42
N PRO A 192 -23.73 8.97 5.96
CA PRO A 192 -24.02 9.31 4.56
C PRO A 192 -23.33 10.58 4.07
N GLU A 193 -23.24 11.61 4.93
CA GLU A 193 -22.57 12.88 4.61
C GLU A 193 -21.06 12.67 4.41
N ARG A 194 -20.44 11.79 5.21
CA ARG A 194 -19.02 11.48 5.07
C ARG A 194 -18.75 10.64 3.82
N ALA A 195 -19.61 9.66 3.51
CA ALA A 195 -19.52 8.89 2.28
C ALA A 195 -19.64 9.80 1.03
N GLN A 196 -20.59 10.75 1.04
CA GLN A 196 -20.72 11.75 -0.01
C GLN A 196 -19.48 12.65 -0.11
N GLY A 197 -18.87 13.00 1.04
CA GLY A 197 -17.59 13.70 1.11
C GLY A 197 -16.50 12.94 0.36
N PHE A 198 -16.32 11.65 0.62
CA PHE A 198 -15.32 10.82 -0.07
C PHE A 198 -15.52 10.79 -1.59
N VAL A 199 -16.76 10.67 -2.05
CA VAL A 199 -17.07 10.70 -3.49
C VAL A 199 -16.72 12.06 -4.09
N SER A 200 -17.15 13.15 -3.44
CA SER A 200 -16.92 14.51 -3.93
C SER A 200 -15.42 14.88 -3.97
N GLU A 201 -14.68 14.51 -2.93
CA GLU A 201 -13.22 14.66 -2.86
C GLU A 201 -12.54 13.87 -3.98
N SER A 202 -12.98 12.64 -4.25
CA SER A 202 -12.42 11.79 -5.30
C SER A 202 -12.64 12.36 -6.70
N VAL A 203 -13.85 12.85 -6.99
CA VAL A 203 -14.16 13.52 -8.27
C VAL A 203 -13.31 14.78 -8.44
N ALA A 204 -13.23 15.62 -7.41
CA ALA A 204 -12.44 16.84 -7.43
C ALA A 204 -10.94 16.55 -7.65
N ALA A 205 -10.41 15.53 -6.97
CA ALA A 205 -9.03 15.11 -7.13
C ALA A 205 -8.76 14.54 -8.53
N LEU A 206 -9.68 13.73 -9.07
CA LEU A 206 -9.57 13.22 -10.44
C LEU A 206 -9.56 14.35 -11.47
N ALA A 207 -10.42 15.36 -11.29
CA ALA A 207 -10.47 16.53 -12.17
C ALA A 207 -9.21 17.41 -12.07
N THR A 208 -8.63 17.52 -10.88
CA THR A 208 -7.46 18.38 -10.62
C THR A 208 -6.15 17.73 -11.02
N ASP A 209 -5.92 16.49 -10.57
CA ASP A 209 -4.63 15.80 -10.67
C ASP A 209 -4.57 14.86 -11.88
N GLY A 210 -5.73 14.44 -12.39
CA GLY A 210 -5.84 13.47 -13.47
C GLY A 210 -5.61 12.02 -13.05
N LEU A 211 -6.08 11.10 -13.90
CA LEU A 211 -6.03 9.66 -13.66
C LEU A 211 -4.63 9.10 -13.33
N PRO A 212 -3.52 9.50 -14.00
CA PRO A 212 -2.20 8.95 -13.70
C PRO A 212 -1.77 9.19 -12.25
N GLN A 213 -2.03 10.39 -11.73
CA GLN A 213 -1.69 10.75 -10.36
C GLN A 213 -2.61 10.04 -9.36
N ARG A 214 -3.90 9.89 -9.68
CA ARG A 214 -4.82 9.13 -8.81
C ARG A 214 -4.44 7.66 -8.70
N LEU A 215 -4.06 7.03 -9.81
CA LEU A 215 -3.51 5.66 -9.80
C LEU A 215 -2.22 5.57 -8.97
N HIS A 216 -1.38 6.60 -9.00
CA HIS A 216 -0.18 6.68 -8.16
C HIS A 216 -0.52 6.75 -6.66
N VAL A 217 -1.54 7.54 -6.28
CA VAL A 217 -2.04 7.60 -4.89
C VAL A 217 -2.57 6.24 -4.45
N LEU A 218 -3.39 5.58 -5.27
CA LEU A 218 -3.93 4.25 -4.97
C LEU A 218 -2.83 3.18 -4.84
N ALA A 219 -1.80 3.23 -5.68
CA ALA A 219 -0.64 2.34 -5.60
C ALA A 219 0.12 2.47 -4.27
N HIS A 220 0.06 3.63 -3.64
CA HIS A 220 0.71 3.91 -2.36
C HIS A 220 -0.20 3.69 -1.15
N GLY A 221 -1.50 3.99 -1.29
CA GLY A 221 -2.47 3.95 -0.18
C GLY A 221 -3.01 2.55 0.11
N LEU A 222 -3.14 1.68 -0.91
CA LEU A 222 -3.56 0.29 -0.72
C LEU A 222 -2.33 -0.59 -0.46
N ALA A 223 -1.94 -0.66 0.81
CA ALA A 223 -0.71 -1.26 1.27
C ALA A 223 -0.72 -2.80 1.12
N THR A 224 -1.81 -3.46 1.51
CA THR A 224 -1.91 -4.93 1.55
C THR A 224 -2.55 -5.51 0.29
N HIS A 225 -2.35 -6.80 0.06
CA HIS A 225 -3.03 -7.49 -1.05
C HIS A 225 -4.53 -7.60 -0.84
N SER A 226 -4.98 -7.92 0.39
CA SER A 226 -6.40 -7.96 0.74
C SER A 226 -7.12 -6.65 0.43
N GLN A 227 -6.50 -5.50 0.74
CA GLN A 227 -7.02 -4.18 0.40
C GLN A 227 -7.15 -3.98 -1.12
N ARG A 228 -6.14 -4.41 -1.89
CA ARG A 228 -6.11 -4.28 -3.35
C ARG A 228 -7.15 -5.17 -4.03
N VAL A 229 -7.28 -6.41 -3.58
CA VAL A 229 -8.31 -7.36 -4.04
C VAL A 229 -9.70 -6.81 -3.75
N LYS A 230 -9.92 -6.33 -2.53
CA LYS A 230 -11.20 -5.75 -2.13
C LYS A 230 -11.56 -4.50 -2.93
N ALA A 231 -10.60 -3.61 -3.13
CA ALA A 231 -10.79 -2.43 -3.97
C ALA A 231 -11.16 -2.81 -5.41
N TYR A 232 -10.49 -3.82 -5.97
CA TYR A 232 -10.81 -4.32 -7.31
C TYR A 232 -12.21 -4.94 -7.38
N GLN A 233 -12.59 -5.76 -6.39
CA GLN A 233 -13.95 -6.32 -6.28
C GLN A 233 -15.03 -5.23 -6.29
N LEU A 234 -14.81 -4.15 -5.54
CA LEU A 234 -15.73 -3.01 -5.53
C LEU A 234 -15.79 -2.36 -6.93
N ALA A 235 -14.64 -2.16 -7.58
CA ALA A 235 -14.57 -1.61 -8.95
C ALA A 235 -15.36 -2.46 -9.95
N THR A 236 -15.14 -3.78 -9.95
CA THR A 236 -15.82 -4.77 -10.81
C THR A 236 -17.33 -4.76 -10.57
N LYS A 237 -17.76 -4.74 -9.31
CA LYS A 237 -19.19 -4.65 -8.95
C LYS A 237 -19.86 -3.40 -9.54
N ILE A 238 -19.19 -2.25 -9.52
CA ILE A 238 -19.71 -1.02 -10.13
C ILE A 238 -19.79 -1.18 -11.65
N ALA A 239 -18.72 -1.65 -12.29
CA ALA A 239 -18.63 -1.82 -13.74
C ALA A 239 -19.66 -2.79 -14.33
N HIS A 240 -20.13 -3.77 -13.55
CA HIS A 240 -21.15 -4.74 -13.99
C HIS A 240 -22.57 -4.38 -13.59
N ALA A 241 -22.78 -3.33 -12.78
CA ALA A 241 -24.09 -2.96 -12.25
C ALA A 241 -25.14 -2.68 -13.35
N SER A 242 -24.71 -2.14 -14.49
CA SER A 242 -25.57 -1.86 -15.65
C SER A 242 -25.74 -3.06 -16.59
N GLY A 243 -25.16 -4.22 -16.26
CA GLY A 243 -25.26 -5.48 -17.02
C GLY A 243 -24.35 -5.57 -18.25
N ARG A 244 -23.69 -4.48 -18.66
CA ARG A 244 -22.64 -4.46 -19.68
C ARG A 244 -21.58 -3.43 -19.33
N THR A 245 -20.36 -3.91 -19.17
CA THR A 245 -19.19 -3.06 -18.99
C THR A 245 -18.84 -2.37 -20.31
N SER A 246 -18.74 -1.04 -20.28
CA SER A 246 -18.29 -0.24 -21.42
C SER A 246 -16.79 -0.44 -21.65
N THR A 247 -16.32 -0.10 -22.86
CA THR A 247 -14.88 -0.12 -23.17
C THR A 247 -14.07 0.83 -22.27
N ALA A 248 -14.68 1.92 -21.80
CA ALA A 248 -14.02 2.88 -20.92
C ALA A 248 -13.85 2.30 -19.50
N GLU A 249 -14.89 1.68 -18.95
CA GLU A 249 -14.85 1.01 -17.64
C GLU A 249 -13.87 -0.16 -17.65
N GLN A 250 -13.90 -1.00 -18.71
CA GLN A 250 -12.94 -2.09 -18.88
C GLN A 250 -11.51 -1.58 -18.87
N ARG A 251 -11.25 -0.45 -19.54
CA ARG A 251 -9.92 0.17 -19.55
C ARG A 251 -9.49 0.63 -18.16
N ILE A 252 -10.42 1.15 -17.34
CA ILE A 252 -10.11 1.51 -15.95
C ILE A 252 -9.84 0.25 -15.11
N LEU A 253 -10.62 -0.82 -15.28
CA LEU A 253 -10.36 -2.11 -14.62
C LEU A 253 -8.98 -2.66 -14.98
N ASP A 254 -8.58 -2.65 -16.26
CA ASP A 254 -7.24 -3.10 -16.68
C ASP A 254 -6.12 -2.25 -16.04
N LEU A 255 -6.34 -0.94 -15.91
CA LEU A 255 -5.41 -0.03 -15.23
C LEU A 255 -5.33 -0.31 -13.73
N LEU A 256 -6.47 -0.56 -13.08
CA LEU A 256 -6.55 -0.90 -11.65
C LEU A 256 -5.90 -2.25 -11.38
N GLN A 257 -6.20 -3.28 -12.17
CA GLN A 257 -5.57 -4.59 -12.09
C GLN A 257 -4.05 -4.45 -12.12
N ALA A 258 -3.52 -3.71 -13.10
CA ALA A 258 -2.09 -3.50 -13.23
C ALA A 258 -1.50 -2.67 -12.07
N THR A 259 -2.21 -1.62 -11.66
CA THR A 259 -1.81 -0.75 -10.52
C THR A 259 -1.73 -1.56 -9.23
N PHE A 260 -2.68 -2.47 -9.04
CA PHE A 260 -2.75 -3.35 -7.88
C PHE A 260 -1.84 -4.58 -8.01
N GLY A 261 -1.41 -4.87 -9.24
CA GLY A 261 -0.70 -6.07 -9.69
C GLY A 261 -1.36 -7.33 -9.21
N LEU A 262 -2.65 -7.47 -9.52
CA LEU A 262 -3.43 -8.69 -9.36
C LEU A 262 -3.18 -9.62 -10.55
N ALA A 263 -3.18 -10.93 -10.29
CA ALA A 263 -2.94 -11.92 -11.34
C ALA A 263 -4.18 -12.09 -12.23
N ASP A 264 -3.98 -12.51 -13.49
CA ASP A 264 -5.09 -12.67 -14.45
C ASP A 264 -6.09 -13.75 -14.00
N ASP A 265 -5.63 -14.83 -13.37
CA ASP A 265 -6.49 -15.89 -12.85
C ASP A 265 -7.31 -15.43 -11.63
N GLU A 266 -6.72 -14.54 -10.82
CA GLU A 266 -7.40 -13.91 -9.70
C GLU A 266 -8.50 -12.97 -10.19
N VAL A 267 -8.19 -12.07 -11.12
CA VAL A 267 -9.18 -11.18 -11.73
C VAL A 267 -10.30 -11.96 -12.39
N ALA A 268 -10.00 -13.01 -13.15
CA ALA A 268 -11.01 -13.85 -13.77
C ALA A 268 -11.97 -14.50 -12.76
N ARG A 269 -11.51 -14.81 -11.53
CA ARG A 269 -12.38 -15.29 -10.45
C ARG A 269 -13.25 -14.17 -9.88
N LEU A 270 -12.69 -12.96 -9.72
CA LEU A 270 -13.40 -11.80 -9.20
C LEU A 270 -14.50 -11.32 -10.16
N ASP A 271 -14.22 -11.31 -11.46
CA ASP A 271 -15.17 -10.92 -12.51
C ASP A 271 -16.35 -11.90 -12.64
N GLN A 272 -16.18 -13.17 -12.22
CA GLN A 272 -17.28 -14.15 -12.16
C GLN A 272 -18.18 -13.96 -10.92
N GLN A 273 -17.72 -13.20 -9.92
CA GLN A 273 -18.42 -12.97 -8.66
C GLN A 273 -19.11 -11.60 -8.59
N GLY A 274 -18.72 -10.66 -9.47
CA GLY A 274 -19.35 -9.33 -9.61
C GLY A 274 -20.58 -9.36 -10.50
#